data_AF-A0A6L5X577-F1
#
_entry.id   AF-A0A6L5X577-F1
#
_cell.length_a   1.000
_cell.length_b   1.000
_cell.length_c   1.000
_cell.angle_alpha   90.00
_cell.angle_beta   90.00
_cell.angle_gamma   90.00
#
_symmetry.space_group_name_H-M   'P 1'
#
loop_
_entity.id
_entity.type
_entity.pdbx_description
1 polymer ?
#
loop_
_entity_poly.entity_id
_entity_poly.type
_entity_poly.pdbx_seq_one_letter_code
_entity_poly.pdbx_strand_id
1 'polypeptide(L)'
;MKDQLKKLWEMISFRTLWDQDEEDDWEDFDTRDDYISGSDGRKHAGLMMNPVYIWLIVAALCAVAIAGWQGMSRRHLYTSYKKTASYKGEDISGTSYARLGSDFVKYGSDGVTLVNASNETLWSNAYTMQATAFDQCGKSILIYELQGNQVLVADKSGVIGQYQTDLPILKGSVASNGVSAFLLKNDSDVLIRLYSPNGSTLAEVKPTLEQTGQPIALDLSENATRLMVSAAKVGSGTVDAEILFYDFSSASESEEKHVTGKISYTDELFGEVFFADDRTPVAVANDRFIVFSGTKDPKERANVEITGEISSVFHDEDHVGFVCLSDDAANRYELSVYTMRGKQTMDTLFNEGYQSVVFDSGEILLWSQRHMMSYTPGGVKRFDSDFDQKIGLFVKIPGFRRYCILSNSGITRIKAE
;
A
#
# COMPACT_ATOMS: atom_id res chain seq x y z
N MET A 1 41.00 -28.05 9.20
CA MET A 1 40.80 -26.68 8.66
C MET A 1 41.75 -26.33 7.50
N LYS A 2 42.96 -26.90 7.39
CA LYS A 2 43.81 -26.75 6.18
C LYS A 2 43.48 -27.71 5.02
N ASP A 3 42.86 -28.86 5.27
CA ASP A 3 42.45 -29.81 4.20
C ASP A 3 41.15 -29.46 3.47
N GLN A 4 40.28 -28.64 4.07
CA GLN A 4 39.01 -28.23 3.45
C GLN A 4 39.20 -27.11 2.40
N LEU A 5 40.28 -26.32 2.51
CA LEU A 5 40.65 -25.28 1.53
C LEU A 5 41.37 -25.85 0.31
N LYS A 6 42.06 -27.00 0.44
CA LYS A 6 42.75 -27.66 -0.68
C LYS A 6 41.77 -28.32 -1.65
N LYS A 7 40.69 -28.92 -1.14
CA LYS A 7 39.55 -29.43 -1.94
C LYS A 7 38.79 -28.33 -2.69
N LEU A 8 38.78 -27.10 -2.17
CA LEU A 8 38.10 -25.96 -2.79
C LEU A 8 38.89 -25.37 -3.98
N TRP A 9 40.20 -25.61 -4.05
CA TRP A 9 41.06 -25.21 -5.17
C TRP A 9 41.10 -26.27 -6.29
N GLU A 10 41.04 -27.56 -5.96
CA GLU A 10 40.95 -28.65 -6.96
C GLU A 10 39.58 -28.72 -7.65
N MET A 11 38.52 -28.17 -7.05
CA MET A 11 37.17 -28.16 -7.64
C MET A 11 36.95 -27.02 -8.66
N ILE A 12 37.86 -26.05 -8.75
CA ILE A 12 37.76 -24.89 -9.66
C ILE A 12 38.54 -25.14 -10.97
N SER A 13 39.36 -26.20 -11.05
CA SER A 13 40.19 -26.48 -12.23
C SER A 13 39.59 -27.49 -13.23
N PHE A 14 38.28 -27.76 -13.20
CA PHE A 14 37.64 -28.69 -14.13
C PHE A 14 36.43 -28.06 -14.83
N ARG A 15 36.69 -27.21 -15.83
CA ARG A 15 35.76 -26.96 -16.93
C ARG A 15 36.45 -26.31 -18.14
N THR A 16 37.25 -27.10 -18.84
CA THR A 16 37.53 -26.87 -20.27
C THR A 16 37.73 -28.22 -20.97
N LEU A 17 36.62 -28.75 -21.47
CA LEU A 17 36.42 -29.85 -22.43
C LEU A 17 34.99 -29.53 -22.92
N TRP A 18 34.67 -29.07 -24.13
CA TRP A 18 35.02 -29.38 -25.54
C TRP A 18 34.72 -28.09 -26.37
N ASP A 19 35.26 -27.74 -27.53
CA ASP A 19 35.69 -28.42 -28.78
C ASP A 19 37.09 -27.88 -29.20
N GLN A 20 38.06 -28.65 -29.71
CA GLN A 20 38.18 -29.38 -30.98
C GLN A 20 37.96 -28.54 -32.26
N ASP A 21 39.08 -28.23 -32.93
CA ASP A 21 39.37 -28.35 -34.37
C ASP A 21 40.84 -27.88 -34.54
N GLU A 22 41.79 -28.78 -34.88
CA GLU A 22 42.29 -29.03 -36.24
C GLU A 22 42.98 -27.75 -36.81
N GLU A 23 44.27 -27.64 -37.15
CA GLU A 23 45.30 -28.54 -37.69
C GLU A 23 46.70 -27.95 -37.34
N ASP A 24 47.66 -28.78 -36.93
CA ASP A 24 49.09 -28.49 -37.05
C ASP A 24 49.73 -29.74 -37.69
N ASP A 25 50.02 -29.66 -38.99
CA ASP A 25 50.97 -30.50 -39.70
C ASP A 25 51.84 -29.57 -40.55
N TRP A 26 53.15 -29.68 -40.41
CA TRP A 26 54.16 -29.88 -41.47
C TRP A 26 55.57 -29.70 -40.91
N GLU A 27 56.20 -30.87 -40.70
CA GLU A 27 57.56 -31.30 -41.06
C GLU A 27 58.82 -30.50 -40.65
N ASP A 28 59.68 -31.26 -39.95
CA ASP A 28 61.15 -31.30 -39.99
C ASP A 28 61.88 -30.27 -40.88
N PHE A 29 62.84 -29.55 -40.27
CA PHE A 29 64.09 -29.32 -40.98
C PHE A 29 65.30 -29.31 -40.05
N ASP A 30 66.23 -30.16 -40.45
CA ASP A 30 67.51 -30.47 -39.84
C ASP A 30 68.49 -29.28 -39.91
N THR A 31 69.42 -29.33 -38.96
CA THR A 31 70.66 -28.57 -38.76
C THR A 31 71.28 -27.80 -39.95
N ARG A 32 71.76 -26.56 -39.68
CA ARG A 32 73.20 -26.22 -39.55
C ARG A 32 73.51 -24.72 -39.52
N ASP A 33 74.37 -24.38 -38.56
CA ASP A 33 75.53 -23.48 -38.59
C ASP A 33 75.44 -22.04 -39.17
N ASP A 34 75.78 -21.09 -38.28
CA ASP A 34 76.91 -20.15 -38.43
C ASP A 34 76.71 -18.66 -38.85
N TYR A 35 77.26 -17.79 -37.98
CA TYR A 35 77.83 -16.43 -38.12
C TYR A 35 76.97 -15.12 -38.16
N ILE A 36 77.10 -14.40 -37.02
CA ILE A 36 77.46 -12.97 -36.78
C ILE A 36 76.79 -11.79 -37.55
N SER A 37 76.31 -10.84 -36.74
CA SER A 37 76.48 -9.36 -36.81
C SER A 37 75.24 -8.48 -37.09
N GLY A 38 75.03 -7.47 -36.24
CA GLY A 38 74.74 -6.11 -36.74
C GLY A 38 73.40 -5.45 -36.34
N SER A 39 73.48 -4.65 -35.27
CA SER A 39 72.91 -3.30 -35.08
C SER A 39 71.40 -3.01 -35.11
N ASP A 40 71.03 -2.29 -34.04
CA ASP A 40 70.19 -1.08 -34.00
C ASP A 40 68.67 -1.17 -33.71
N GLY A 41 68.34 -1.04 -32.42
CA GLY A 41 67.76 0.21 -31.92
C GLY A 41 66.36 0.63 -32.40
N ARG A 42 65.31 0.14 -31.73
CA ARG A 42 64.09 0.94 -31.48
C ARG A 42 63.60 0.75 -30.04
N LYS A 43 63.81 1.79 -29.23
CA LYS A 43 63.20 1.91 -27.90
C LYS A 43 61.71 2.18 -28.08
N HIS A 44 60.86 1.17 -27.89
CA HIS A 44 59.46 1.42 -27.59
C HIS A 44 59.38 1.88 -26.12
N ALA A 45 59.02 3.14 -25.92
CA ALA A 45 58.63 3.66 -24.61
C ALA A 45 57.34 2.95 -24.19
N GLY A 46 57.47 1.78 -23.54
CA GLY A 46 56.36 1.15 -22.86
C GLY A 46 55.93 2.05 -21.72
N LEU A 47 54.76 2.67 -21.83
CA LEU A 47 54.03 3.13 -20.66
C LEU A 47 53.83 1.87 -19.80
N MET A 48 54.68 1.65 -18.80
CA MET A 48 54.40 0.69 -17.74
C MET A 48 53.23 1.27 -16.94
N MET A 49 52.02 1.07 -17.44
CA MET A 49 50.79 1.32 -16.71
C MET A 49 50.83 0.41 -15.48
N ASN A 50 51.05 1.02 -14.33
CA ASN A 50 51.14 0.36 -13.04
C ASN A 50 49.91 -0.56 -12.88
N PRO A 51 50.05 -1.87 -12.56
CA PRO A 51 48.93 -2.81 -12.52
C PRO A 51 47.76 -2.34 -11.64
N VAL A 52 48.04 -1.50 -10.64
CA VAL A 52 47.05 -0.81 -9.80
C VAL A 52 46.05 0.02 -10.61
N TYR A 53 46.50 0.71 -11.66
CA TYR A 53 45.64 1.55 -12.50
C TYR A 53 44.67 0.71 -13.35
N ILE A 54 45.12 -0.45 -13.83
CA ILE A 54 44.27 -1.41 -14.55
C ILE A 54 43.19 -1.96 -13.62
N TRP A 55 43.55 -2.35 -12.38
CA TRP A 55 42.58 -2.81 -11.38
C TRP A 55 41.56 -1.73 -10.99
N LEU A 56 41.96 -0.45 -10.90
CA LEU A 56 41.03 0.66 -10.64
C LEU A 56 40.04 0.88 -11.79
N ILE A 57 40.49 0.79 -13.04
CA ILE A 57 39.61 0.90 -14.22
C ILE A 57 38.61 -0.26 -14.27
N VAL A 58 39.07 -1.50 -14.01
CA VAL A 58 38.19 -2.67 -13.96
C VAL A 58 37.17 -2.54 -12.84
N ALA A 59 37.58 -2.11 -11.64
CA ALA A 59 36.66 -1.88 -10.53
C ALA A 59 35.61 -0.79 -10.86
N ALA A 60 36.02 0.29 -11.51
CA ALA A 60 35.12 1.35 -11.96
C ALA A 60 34.12 0.84 -13.02
N LEU A 61 34.58 0.06 -14.00
CA LEU A 61 33.71 -0.57 -15.01
C LEU A 61 32.72 -1.54 -14.38
N CYS A 62 33.15 -2.37 -13.43
CA CYS A 62 32.25 -3.25 -12.68
C CYS A 62 31.23 -2.45 -11.88
N ALA A 63 31.62 -1.35 -11.23
CA ALA A 63 30.69 -0.49 -10.49
C ALA A 63 29.65 0.15 -11.42
N VAL A 64 30.05 0.63 -12.60
CA VAL A 64 29.14 1.17 -13.62
C VAL A 64 28.22 0.08 -14.17
N ALA A 65 28.72 -1.12 -14.45
CA ALA A 65 27.92 -2.24 -14.92
C ALA A 65 26.89 -2.68 -13.87
N ILE A 66 27.28 -2.75 -12.59
CA ILE A 66 26.37 -3.06 -11.48
C ILE A 66 25.32 -1.96 -11.33
N ALA A 67 25.71 -0.68 -11.39
CA ALA A 67 24.79 0.44 -11.31
C ALA A 67 23.80 0.45 -12.49
N GLY A 68 24.29 0.20 -13.71
CA GLY A 68 23.48 0.09 -14.92
C GLY A 68 22.50 -1.09 -14.85
N TRP A 69 22.97 -2.27 -14.42
CA TRP A 69 22.13 -3.43 -14.19
C TRP A 69 21.06 -3.17 -13.13
N GLN A 70 21.43 -2.55 -12.00
CA GLN A 70 20.48 -2.19 -10.96
C GLN A 70 19.44 -1.19 -11.47
N GLY A 71 19.84 -0.18 -12.24
CA GLY A 71 18.93 0.79 -12.85
C GLY A 71 17.92 0.14 -13.80
N MET A 72 18.40 -0.73 -14.71
CA MET A 72 17.58 -1.44 -15.68
C MET A 72 16.62 -2.42 -14.98
N SER A 73 17.13 -3.21 -14.03
CA SER A 73 16.32 -4.18 -13.28
C SER A 73 15.28 -3.49 -12.38
N ARG A 74 15.55 -2.26 -11.93
CA ARG A 74 14.59 -1.44 -11.20
C ARG A 74 13.46 -0.87 -12.07
N ARG A 75 13.55 -0.93 -13.40
CA ARG A 75 12.50 -0.45 -14.32
C ARG A 75 11.84 -1.56 -15.14
N HIS A 76 12.17 -2.81 -14.85
CA HIS A 76 11.62 -3.94 -15.57
C HIS A 76 10.13 -4.13 -15.22
N LEU A 77 9.30 -4.18 -16.27
CA LEU A 77 7.90 -4.56 -16.23
C LEU A 77 7.79 -6.08 -16.39
N TYR A 78 7.14 -6.75 -15.45
CA TYR A 78 6.83 -8.18 -15.56
C TYR A 78 5.40 -8.33 -16.09
N THR A 79 5.25 -9.02 -17.22
CA THR A 79 3.96 -9.18 -17.90
C THR A 79 3.39 -10.59 -17.80
N SER A 80 4.07 -11.46 -17.04
CA SER A 80 3.67 -12.83 -16.82
C SER A 80 3.89 -13.25 -15.37
N TYR A 81 3.39 -14.42 -15.00
CA TYR A 81 3.60 -14.96 -13.67
C TYR A 81 3.67 -16.47 -13.67
N LYS A 82 4.35 -16.99 -12.66
CA LYS A 82 4.36 -18.40 -12.30
C LYS A 82 3.58 -18.63 -11.01
N LYS A 83 2.62 -19.57 -11.03
CA LYS A 83 1.95 -20.05 -9.80
C LYS A 83 2.96 -20.81 -8.95
N THR A 84 3.12 -20.39 -7.70
CA THR A 84 4.08 -20.96 -6.74
C THR A 84 3.40 -21.83 -5.68
N ALA A 85 2.16 -21.49 -5.31
CA ALA A 85 1.31 -22.30 -4.45
C ALA A 85 -0.16 -21.98 -4.75
N SER A 86 -1.05 -22.92 -4.47
CA SER A 86 -2.50 -22.71 -4.56
C SER A 86 -3.18 -23.54 -3.49
N TYR A 87 -4.05 -22.89 -2.73
CA TYR A 87 -4.81 -23.47 -1.62
C TYR A 87 -6.29 -23.33 -1.97
N LYS A 88 -6.95 -24.46 -2.21
CA LYS A 88 -8.35 -24.47 -2.63
C LYS A 88 -9.26 -23.98 -1.50
N GLY A 89 -10.36 -23.36 -1.89
CA GLY A 89 -11.47 -22.97 -1.03
C GLY A 89 -12.73 -22.81 -1.85
N GLU A 90 -13.87 -22.75 -1.17
CA GLU A 90 -15.15 -22.40 -1.77
C GLU A 90 -15.77 -21.32 -0.91
N ASP A 91 -15.75 -20.09 -1.39
CA ASP A 91 -16.39 -18.95 -0.73
C ASP A 91 -17.68 -18.58 -1.45
N ILE A 92 -18.65 -18.08 -0.69
CA ILE A 92 -19.97 -17.72 -1.20
C ILE A 92 -19.87 -16.45 -2.06
N SER A 93 -20.72 -16.35 -3.08
CA SER A 93 -20.85 -15.12 -3.87
C SER A 93 -21.20 -13.93 -2.96
N GLY A 94 -20.44 -12.83 -3.07
CA GLY A 94 -20.58 -11.67 -2.20
C GLY A 94 -19.56 -11.62 -1.06
N THR A 95 -18.72 -12.65 -0.91
CA THR A 95 -17.57 -12.59 0.02
C THR A 95 -16.60 -11.49 -0.40
N SER A 96 -16.28 -10.63 0.56
CA SER A 96 -15.25 -9.60 0.48
C SER A 96 -14.04 -10.03 1.29
N TYR A 97 -12.88 -9.45 0.96
CA TYR A 97 -11.59 -9.89 1.46
C TYR A 97 -10.77 -8.70 1.93
N ALA A 98 -10.14 -8.81 3.09
CA ALA A 98 -9.20 -7.82 3.61
C ALA A 98 -7.95 -8.49 4.18
N ARG A 99 -6.85 -7.73 4.28
CA ARG A 99 -5.57 -8.21 4.82
C ARG A 99 -5.42 -7.80 6.28
N LEU A 100 -5.16 -8.75 7.17
CA LEU A 100 -4.85 -8.49 8.58
C LEU A 100 -3.45 -9.03 8.92
N GLY A 101 -2.43 -8.18 8.71
CA GLY A 101 -1.03 -8.59 8.83
C GLY A 101 -0.67 -9.70 7.84
N SER A 102 -0.26 -10.87 8.30
CA SER A 102 0.01 -12.05 7.46
C SER A 102 -1.22 -12.87 7.05
N ASP A 103 -2.39 -12.57 7.64
CA ASP A 103 -3.61 -13.37 7.54
C ASP A 103 -4.67 -12.60 6.75
N PHE A 104 -5.78 -13.26 6.45
CA PHE A 104 -6.82 -12.73 5.58
C PHE A 104 -8.20 -12.85 6.21
N VAL A 105 -8.93 -11.75 6.17
CA VAL A 105 -10.32 -11.67 6.62
C VAL A 105 -11.22 -11.92 5.41
N LYS A 106 -12.12 -12.88 5.53
CA LYS A 106 -13.23 -13.11 4.61
C LYS A 106 -14.50 -12.68 5.31
N TYR A 107 -15.26 -11.75 4.73
CA TYR A 107 -16.47 -11.24 5.36
C TYR A 107 -17.60 -11.05 4.33
N GLY A 108 -18.83 -11.13 4.79
CA GLY A 108 -20.01 -11.02 3.94
C GLY A 108 -21.24 -10.60 4.72
N SER A 109 -22.41 -11.00 4.24
CA SER A 109 -23.69 -10.77 4.92
C SER A 109 -23.96 -11.75 6.05
N ASP A 110 -23.30 -12.91 6.05
CA ASP A 110 -23.59 -14.07 6.92
C ASP A 110 -22.50 -14.39 7.95
N GLY A 111 -21.39 -13.64 7.95
CA GLY A 111 -20.33 -13.82 8.91
C GLY A 111 -18.99 -13.29 8.47
N VAL A 112 -18.01 -13.56 9.33
CA VAL A 112 -16.61 -13.24 9.14
C VAL A 112 -15.75 -14.44 9.50
N THR A 113 -14.71 -14.70 8.71
CA THR A 113 -13.75 -15.77 8.94
C THR A 113 -12.35 -15.24 8.74
N LEU A 114 -11.47 -15.46 9.72
CA LEU A 114 -10.04 -15.22 9.57
C LEU A 114 -9.36 -16.51 9.11
N VAL A 115 -8.60 -16.43 8.02
CA VAL A 115 -7.80 -17.53 7.49
C VAL A 115 -6.34 -17.16 7.41
N ASN A 116 -5.46 -18.14 7.57
CA ASN A 116 -4.03 -17.93 7.34
C ASN A 116 -3.70 -17.93 5.84
N ALA A 117 -2.42 -17.73 5.51
CA ALA A 117 -1.95 -17.70 4.12
C ALA A 117 -2.04 -19.05 3.37
N SER A 118 -2.38 -20.14 4.05
CA SER A 118 -2.65 -21.47 3.49
C SER A 118 -4.15 -21.76 3.37
N ASN A 119 -5.00 -20.75 3.57
CA ASN A 119 -6.46 -20.84 3.58
C ASN A 119 -7.02 -21.72 4.73
N GLU A 120 -6.28 -21.90 5.83
CA GLU A 120 -6.76 -22.60 7.01
C GLU A 120 -7.47 -21.60 7.94
N THR A 121 -8.67 -21.96 8.38
CA THR A 121 -9.46 -21.14 9.31
C THR A 121 -8.78 -21.05 10.67
N LEU A 122 -8.52 -19.82 11.10
CA LEU A 122 -8.02 -19.49 12.44
C LEU A 122 -9.20 -19.32 13.41
N TRP A 123 -10.21 -18.55 13.00
CA TRP A 123 -11.49 -18.42 13.71
C TRP A 123 -12.58 -17.97 12.74
N SER A 124 -13.84 -18.18 13.13
CA SER A 124 -15.01 -17.73 12.38
C SER A 124 -16.11 -17.27 13.34
N ASN A 125 -16.90 -16.29 12.94
CA ASN A 125 -18.08 -15.85 13.67
C ASN A 125 -19.24 -15.57 12.70
N ALA A 126 -20.42 -16.06 13.05
CA ALA A 126 -21.63 -15.86 12.25
C ALA A 126 -22.37 -14.59 12.70
N TYR A 127 -22.93 -13.87 11.74
CA TYR A 127 -23.85 -12.76 11.95
C TYR A 127 -24.78 -12.65 10.74
N THR A 128 -25.79 -11.79 10.80
CA THR A 128 -26.63 -11.52 9.63
C THR A 128 -26.76 -10.01 9.43
N MET A 129 -26.01 -9.45 8.48
CA MET A 129 -26.06 -8.03 8.11
C MET A 129 -26.48 -7.89 6.64
N GLN A 130 -27.37 -6.96 6.34
CA GLN A 130 -27.84 -6.72 4.98
C GLN A 130 -26.87 -5.85 4.16
N ALA A 131 -26.33 -4.81 4.78
CA ALA A 131 -25.42 -3.85 4.15
C ALA A 131 -24.13 -3.74 4.94
N THR A 132 -23.26 -4.74 4.80
CA THR A 132 -21.99 -4.82 5.52
C THR A 132 -21.00 -3.74 5.05
N ALA A 133 -20.50 -2.95 5.99
CA ALA A 133 -19.34 -2.08 5.82
C ALA A 133 -18.16 -2.60 6.66
N PHE A 134 -16.96 -2.21 6.25
CA PHE A 134 -15.70 -2.65 6.83
C PHE A 134 -14.79 -1.44 7.06
N ASP A 135 -14.13 -1.42 8.21
CA ASP A 135 -13.02 -0.53 8.51
C ASP A 135 -11.92 -1.28 9.27
N GLN A 136 -10.68 -0.80 9.20
CA GLN A 136 -9.53 -1.44 9.81
C GLN A 136 -8.47 -0.43 10.22
N CYS A 137 -7.96 -0.58 11.45
CA CYS A 137 -6.82 0.16 11.95
C CYS A 137 -5.86 -0.78 12.70
N GLY A 138 -4.61 -0.82 12.26
CA GLY A 138 -3.58 -1.69 12.82
C GLY A 138 -4.02 -3.16 12.88
N LYS A 139 -4.22 -3.68 14.10
CA LYS A 139 -4.63 -5.07 14.35
C LYS A 139 -6.14 -5.29 14.48
N SER A 140 -6.93 -4.22 14.51
CA SER A 140 -8.37 -4.27 14.76
C SER A 140 -9.14 -4.09 13.47
N ILE A 141 -10.18 -4.89 13.31
CA ILE A 141 -11.16 -4.76 12.23
C ILE A 141 -12.52 -4.45 12.82
N LEU A 142 -13.29 -3.67 12.08
CA LEU A 142 -14.66 -3.29 12.38
C LEU A 142 -15.54 -3.71 11.20
N ILE A 143 -16.59 -4.44 11.52
CA ILE A 143 -17.64 -4.85 10.59
C ILE A 143 -18.95 -4.35 11.14
N TYR A 144 -19.71 -3.58 10.35
CA TYR A 144 -20.94 -2.96 10.82
C TYR A 144 -21.99 -2.88 9.72
N GLU A 145 -23.25 -2.72 10.11
CA GLU A 145 -24.38 -2.65 9.18
C GLU A 145 -24.77 -1.20 8.88
N LEU A 146 -24.57 -0.76 7.63
CA LEU A 146 -25.01 0.56 7.17
C LEU A 146 -26.54 0.68 7.22
N GLN A 147 -27.03 1.79 7.78
CA GLN A 147 -28.45 2.05 8.08
C GLN A 147 -29.09 1.03 9.04
N GLY A 148 -28.32 0.04 9.51
CA GLY A 148 -28.68 -0.86 10.60
C GLY A 148 -27.93 -0.46 11.86
N ASN A 149 -27.82 -1.40 12.77
CA ASN A 149 -27.33 -1.15 14.13
C ASN A 149 -26.38 -2.23 14.63
N GLN A 150 -26.06 -3.24 13.83
CA GLN A 150 -25.16 -4.32 14.22
C GLN A 150 -23.70 -3.89 14.07
N VAL A 151 -22.89 -4.25 15.07
CA VAL A 151 -21.45 -3.99 15.11
C VAL A 151 -20.70 -5.24 15.57
N LEU A 152 -19.59 -5.53 14.90
CA LEU A 152 -18.61 -6.54 15.28
C LEU A 152 -17.21 -5.93 15.22
N VAL A 153 -16.46 -6.09 16.30
CA VAL A 153 -15.05 -5.73 16.39
C VAL A 153 -14.24 -6.99 16.63
N ALA A 154 -13.19 -7.20 15.84
CA ALA A 154 -12.35 -8.37 15.95
C ALA A 154 -10.87 -8.02 15.73
N ASP A 155 -10.01 -8.95 16.12
CA ASP A 155 -8.58 -8.93 15.81
C ASP A 155 -8.09 -10.34 15.45
N LYS A 156 -6.77 -10.54 15.41
CA LYS A 156 -6.17 -11.85 15.13
C LYS A 156 -6.53 -12.94 16.15
N SER A 157 -6.83 -12.56 17.39
CA SER A 157 -7.19 -13.49 18.46
C SER A 157 -8.65 -13.94 18.42
N GLY A 158 -9.51 -13.19 17.74
CA GLY A 158 -10.94 -13.50 17.60
C GLY A 158 -11.81 -12.26 17.67
N VAL A 159 -13.10 -12.48 17.92
CA VAL A 159 -14.06 -11.41 18.17
C VAL A 159 -13.83 -10.84 19.56
N ILE A 160 -13.56 -9.53 19.64
CA ILE A 160 -13.36 -8.80 20.89
C ILE A 160 -14.60 -7.99 21.29
N GLY A 161 -15.53 -7.81 20.35
CA GLY A 161 -16.77 -7.06 20.55
C GLY A 161 -17.86 -7.46 19.56
N GLN A 162 -19.08 -7.63 20.05
CA GLN A 162 -20.27 -7.78 19.20
C GLN A 162 -21.48 -7.20 19.94
N TYR A 163 -22.06 -6.12 19.41
CA TYR A 163 -23.11 -5.35 20.06
C TYR A 163 -24.01 -4.67 19.04
N GLN A 164 -25.06 -4.00 19.54
CA GLN A 164 -25.95 -3.18 18.74
C GLN A 164 -25.93 -1.73 19.22
N THR A 165 -25.96 -0.79 18.28
CA THR A 165 -26.26 0.61 18.56
C THR A 165 -27.77 0.78 18.76
N ASP A 166 -28.14 1.81 19.52
CA ASP A 166 -29.53 2.28 19.69
C ASP A 166 -30.05 3.06 18.46
N LEU A 167 -29.14 3.60 17.64
CA LEU A 167 -29.42 4.41 16.46
C LEU A 167 -28.79 3.81 15.19
N PRO A 168 -29.38 4.02 14.00
CA PRO A 168 -28.83 3.55 12.73
C PRO A 168 -27.45 4.13 12.41
N ILE A 169 -26.54 3.29 11.94
CA ILE A 169 -25.15 3.65 11.62
C ILE A 169 -25.04 4.21 10.21
N LEU A 170 -24.43 5.39 10.08
CA LEU A 170 -24.15 6.05 8.80
C LEU A 170 -22.70 5.81 8.33
N LYS A 171 -21.75 5.83 9.27
CA LYS A 171 -20.31 5.65 9.04
C LYS A 171 -19.68 5.13 10.34
N GLY A 172 -18.64 4.30 10.25
CA GLY A 172 -17.86 3.83 11.39
C GLY A 172 -16.37 3.93 11.12
N SER A 173 -15.58 4.11 12.17
CA SER A 173 -14.12 4.01 12.17
C SER A 173 -13.66 3.29 13.45
N VAL A 174 -12.57 2.55 13.38
CA VAL A 174 -11.99 1.79 14.50
C VAL A 174 -10.55 2.19 14.76
N ALA A 175 -10.15 2.19 16.02
CA ALA A 175 -8.76 2.32 16.44
C ALA A 175 -8.10 0.95 16.61
N SER A 176 -6.76 0.90 16.66
CA SER A 176 -6.02 -0.36 16.81
C SER A 176 -6.23 -1.07 18.16
N ASN A 177 -6.90 -0.44 19.12
CA ASN A 177 -7.30 -1.04 20.40
C ASN A 177 -8.76 -1.55 20.40
N GLY A 178 -9.47 -1.44 19.28
CA GLY A 178 -10.87 -1.87 19.12
C GLY A 178 -11.92 -0.86 19.59
N VAL A 179 -11.53 0.33 20.05
CA VAL A 179 -12.48 1.44 20.23
C VAL A 179 -12.99 1.85 18.86
N SER A 180 -14.29 2.08 18.75
CA SER A 180 -14.94 2.47 17.49
C SER A 180 -15.72 3.78 17.65
N ALA A 181 -15.67 4.63 16.63
CA ALA A 181 -16.50 5.83 16.51
C ALA A 181 -17.54 5.66 15.40
N PHE A 182 -18.76 6.15 15.62
CA PHE A 182 -19.82 6.09 14.62
C PHE A 182 -20.51 7.44 14.41
N LEU A 183 -20.89 7.69 13.16
CA LEU A 183 -21.96 8.62 12.82
C LEU A 183 -23.29 7.88 12.92
N LEU A 184 -24.19 8.36 13.76
CA LEU A 184 -25.46 7.75 14.06
C LEU A 184 -26.60 8.67 13.66
N LYS A 185 -27.60 8.13 12.96
CA LYS A 185 -28.79 8.88 12.51
C LYS A 185 -29.74 9.09 13.68
N ASN A 186 -29.99 10.34 14.04
CA ASN A 186 -30.89 10.73 15.12
C ASN A 186 -31.99 11.67 14.59
N ASP A 187 -33.08 11.11 14.06
CA ASP A 187 -34.17 11.85 13.40
C ASP A 187 -33.67 12.77 12.26
N SER A 188 -33.62 14.08 12.50
CA SER A 188 -33.11 15.10 11.58
C SER A 188 -31.60 15.36 11.71
N ASP A 189 -30.97 14.85 12.76
CA ASP A 189 -29.62 15.17 13.18
C ASP A 189 -28.69 13.97 13.03
N VAL A 190 -27.38 14.21 13.09
CA VAL A 190 -26.35 13.17 13.12
C VAL A 190 -25.55 13.31 14.40
N LEU A 191 -25.53 12.24 15.17
CA LEU A 191 -24.79 12.11 16.43
C LEU A 191 -23.44 11.44 16.15
N ILE A 192 -22.39 11.84 16.86
CA ILE A 192 -21.15 11.07 16.89
C ILE A 192 -21.05 10.35 18.24
N ARG A 193 -20.70 9.07 18.23
CA ARG A 193 -20.52 8.31 19.48
C ARG A 193 -19.35 7.35 19.41
N LEU A 194 -18.55 7.32 20.48
CA LEU A 194 -17.45 6.38 20.68
C LEU A 194 -17.89 5.25 21.60
N TYR A 195 -17.48 4.03 21.26
CA TYR A 195 -17.77 2.82 22.00
C TYR A 195 -16.48 2.06 22.31
N SER A 196 -16.39 1.50 23.51
CA SER A 196 -15.39 0.46 23.82
C SER A 196 -15.75 -0.84 23.10
N PRO A 197 -14.80 -1.79 22.96
CA PRO A 197 -15.06 -3.07 22.29
C PRO A 197 -16.26 -3.85 22.85
N ASN A 198 -16.57 -3.69 24.14
CA ASN A 198 -17.73 -4.33 24.77
C ASN A 198 -19.08 -3.64 24.48
N GLY A 199 -19.11 -2.59 23.66
CA GLY A 199 -20.32 -1.82 23.34
C GLY A 199 -20.74 -0.77 24.37
N SER A 200 -19.91 -0.49 25.39
CA SER A 200 -20.19 0.62 26.32
C SER A 200 -19.85 1.95 25.68
N THR A 201 -20.70 2.97 25.88
CA THR A 201 -20.43 4.33 25.41
C THR A 201 -19.27 4.95 26.19
N LEU A 202 -18.27 5.45 25.48
CA LEU A 202 -17.11 6.15 26.05
C LEU A 202 -17.28 7.66 25.99
N ALA A 203 -17.78 8.15 24.85
CA ALA A 203 -18.04 9.57 24.63
C ALA A 203 -19.18 9.72 23.62
N GLU A 204 -19.90 10.81 23.73
CA GLU A 204 -20.94 11.25 22.81
C GLU A 204 -20.65 12.69 22.43
N VAL A 205 -20.87 13.06 21.17
CA VAL A 205 -20.71 14.42 20.66
C VAL A 205 -21.92 14.76 19.80
N LYS A 206 -22.55 15.91 20.10
CA LYS A 206 -23.70 16.45 19.38
C LYS A 206 -23.32 17.77 18.69
N PRO A 207 -22.83 17.72 17.44
CA PRO A 207 -22.56 18.94 16.67
C PRO A 207 -23.84 19.76 16.52
N THR A 208 -23.75 21.05 16.83
CA THR A 208 -24.89 21.96 16.62
C THR A 208 -24.99 22.28 15.13
N LEU A 209 -26.02 21.77 14.45
CA LEU A 209 -26.24 21.93 13.00
C LEU A 209 -26.07 23.38 12.52
N GLU A 210 -26.63 24.36 13.23
CA GLU A 210 -26.53 25.78 12.84
C GLU A 210 -25.09 26.30 12.83
N GLN A 211 -24.27 25.81 13.75
CA GLN A 211 -22.90 26.29 13.95
C GLN A 211 -21.88 25.45 13.16
N THR A 212 -22.16 24.16 12.94
CA THR A 212 -21.17 23.18 12.50
C THR A 212 -21.54 22.45 11.21
N GLY A 213 -22.81 22.46 10.82
CA GLY A 213 -23.28 21.62 9.72
C GLY A 213 -23.47 20.17 10.14
N GLN A 214 -23.80 19.33 9.17
CA GLN A 214 -24.08 17.91 9.38
C GLN A 214 -22.81 17.08 9.15
N PRO A 215 -22.36 16.27 10.13
CA PRO A 215 -21.26 15.33 9.95
C PRO A 215 -21.50 14.36 8.78
N ILE A 216 -20.50 14.21 7.92
CA ILE A 216 -20.55 13.32 6.75
C ILE A 216 -19.40 12.31 6.72
N ALA A 217 -18.27 12.62 7.34
CA ALA A 217 -17.13 11.71 7.47
C ALA A 217 -16.49 11.87 8.85
N LEU A 218 -15.92 10.78 9.36
CA LEU A 218 -15.11 10.78 10.55
C LEU A 218 -13.98 9.78 10.43
N ASP A 219 -12.93 10.00 11.21
CA ASP A 219 -11.92 8.98 11.46
C ASP A 219 -11.31 9.13 12.86
N LEU A 220 -10.88 8.00 13.42
CA LEU A 220 -10.35 7.89 14.78
C LEU A 220 -8.84 7.59 14.70
N SER A 221 -8.04 8.28 15.51
CA SER A 221 -6.60 8.00 15.56
C SER A 221 -6.32 6.59 16.05
N GLU A 222 -5.17 6.02 15.67
CA GLU A 222 -4.79 4.63 15.97
C GLU A 222 -4.90 4.27 17.46
N ASN A 223 -4.59 5.22 18.35
CA ASN A 223 -4.66 5.05 19.80
C ASN A 223 -6.03 5.41 20.44
N ALA A 224 -7.03 5.74 19.62
CA ALA A 224 -8.38 6.16 20.03
C ALA A 224 -8.50 7.48 20.81
N THR A 225 -7.43 8.28 20.89
CA THR A 225 -7.44 9.53 21.67
C THR A 225 -7.89 10.74 20.87
N ARG A 226 -7.90 10.68 19.54
CA ARG A 226 -8.27 11.82 18.69
C ARG A 226 -9.29 11.40 17.66
N LEU A 227 -10.19 12.31 17.34
CA LEU A 227 -11.21 12.13 16.32
C LEU A 227 -11.19 13.36 15.41
N MET A 228 -11.26 13.12 14.12
CA MET A 228 -11.46 14.13 13.09
C MET A 228 -12.82 13.92 12.46
N VAL A 229 -13.57 15.00 12.25
CA VAL A 229 -14.89 14.96 11.63
C VAL A 229 -14.95 16.01 10.54
N SER A 230 -15.43 15.63 9.36
CA SER A 230 -15.88 16.57 8.34
C SER A 230 -17.38 16.74 8.45
N ALA A 231 -17.82 17.99 8.53
CA ALA A 231 -19.22 18.37 8.52
C ALA A 231 -19.51 19.30 7.33
N ALA A 232 -20.65 19.10 6.69
CA ALA A 232 -21.10 19.91 5.57
C ALA A 232 -22.25 20.83 6.00
N LYS A 233 -22.17 22.11 5.61
CA LYS A 233 -23.17 23.12 5.86
C LYS A 233 -23.73 23.63 4.55
N VAL A 234 -24.99 23.30 4.29
CA VAL A 234 -25.69 23.75 3.08
C VAL A 234 -26.23 25.16 3.31
N GLY A 235 -25.62 26.14 2.64
CA GLY A 235 -26.06 27.53 2.62
C GLY A 235 -26.99 27.85 1.45
N SER A 236 -27.29 29.13 1.25
CA SER A 236 -28.03 29.60 0.08
C SER A 236 -27.14 29.65 -1.18
N GLY A 237 -26.87 28.47 -1.75
CA GLY A 237 -26.19 28.32 -3.04
C GLY A 237 -24.76 27.78 -3.00
N THR A 238 -24.14 27.66 -1.82
CA THR A 238 -22.84 27.00 -1.61
C THR A 238 -22.97 25.89 -0.57
N VAL A 239 -22.02 24.95 -0.59
CA VAL A 239 -21.82 23.98 0.47
C VAL A 239 -20.49 24.30 1.12
N ASP A 240 -20.54 24.73 2.38
CA ASP A 240 -19.35 25.00 3.17
C ASP A 240 -18.99 23.77 3.99
N ALA A 241 -17.73 23.64 4.39
CA ALA A 241 -17.27 22.55 5.24
C ALA A 241 -16.66 23.05 6.55
N GLU A 242 -16.85 22.28 7.62
CA GLU A 242 -16.10 22.41 8.86
C GLU A 242 -15.35 21.11 9.16
N ILE A 243 -14.04 21.23 9.35
CA ILE A 243 -13.20 20.15 9.89
C ILE A 243 -13.04 20.36 11.39
N LEU A 244 -13.54 19.42 12.17
CA LEU A 244 -13.55 19.44 13.63
C LEU A 244 -12.55 18.44 14.18
N PHE A 245 -11.82 18.85 15.21
CA PHE A 245 -10.86 18.00 15.89
C PHE A 245 -11.23 17.85 17.37
N TYR A 246 -11.28 16.60 17.82
CA TYR A 246 -11.55 16.24 19.21
C TYR A 246 -10.35 15.52 19.82
N ASP A 247 -10.14 15.73 21.11
CA ASP A 247 -9.14 15.04 21.94
C ASP A 247 -9.80 14.44 23.19
N PHE A 248 -9.79 13.12 23.28
CA PHE A 248 -10.33 12.29 24.35
C PHE A 248 -9.26 11.76 25.30
N SER A 249 -8.00 12.23 25.20
CA SER A 249 -6.91 11.79 26.08
C SER A 249 -7.10 12.19 27.55
N SER A 250 -7.86 13.27 27.80
CA SER A 250 -8.21 13.69 29.16
C SER A 250 -9.61 13.24 29.53
N ALA A 251 -9.79 12.71 30.75
CA ALA A 251 -11.08 12.43 31.37
C ALA A 251 -11.83 13.72 31.65
N SER A 252 -12.49 14.25 30.62
CA SER A 252 -13.37 15.39 30.68
C SER A 252 -14.81 14.89 30.53
N GLU A 253 -15.73 15.41 31.33
CA GLU A 253 -17.15 15.04 31.27
C GLU A 253 -17.95 15.89 30.27
N SER A 254 -17.35 16.90 29.61
CA SER A 254 -18.07 17.85 28.76
C SER A 254 -17.55 17.88 27.33
N GLU A 255 -18.45 17.77 26.35
CA GLU A 255 -18.16 17.80 24.90
C GLU A 255 -17.33 19.03 24.49
N GLU A 256 -17.66 20.22 25.01
CA GLU A 256 -16.95 21.48 24.70
C GLU A 256 -15.47 21.45 25.07
N LYS A 257 -15.07 20.62 26.05
CA LYS A 257 -13.67 20.50 26.47
C LYS A 257 -12.87 19.51 25.61
N HIS A 258 -13.55 18.70 24.81
CA HIS A 258 -12.90 17.78 23.88
C HIS A 258 -12.56 18.45 22.55
N VAL A 259 -13.26 19.52 22.17
CA VAL A 259 -12.97 20.26 20.93
C VAL A 259 -11.61 20.95 21.07
N THR A 260 -10.66 20.55 20.23
CA THR A 260 -9.29 21.11 20.22
C THR A 260 -9.04 22.07 19.07
N GLY A 261 -9.91 22.05 18.06
CA GLY A 261 -9.90 23.01 16.97
C GLY A 261 -11.00 22.79 15.96
N LYS A 262 -11.19 23.83 15.16
CA LYS A 262 -12.19 23.90 14.10
C LYS A 262 -11.63 24.76 12.98
N ILE A 263 -11.69 24.25 11.76
CA ILE A 263 -11.25 24.97 10.56
C ILE A 263 -12.39 24.96 9.55
N SER A 264 -12.77 26.14 9.08
CA SER A 264 -13.91 26.33 8.18
C SER A 264 -13.41 26.60 6.76
N TYR A 265 -14.05 25.98 5.79
CA TYR A 265 -13.79 26.13 4.35
C TYR A 265 -15.07 26.55 3.65
N THR A 266 -14.97 27.53 2.75
CA THR A 266 -16.12 28.08 2.01
C THR A 266 -16.17 27.46 0.63
N ASP A 267 -17.36 27.04 0.19
CA ASP A 267 -17.58 26.43 -1.13
C ASP A 267 -16.69 25.19 -1.38
N GLU A 268 -16.43 24.42 -0.32
CA GLU A 268 -15.65 23.19 -0.36
C GLU A 268 -16.38 22.08 0.39
N LEU A 269 -16.19 20.83 -0.06
CA LEU A 269 -16.77 19.64 0.58
C LEU A 269 -15.67 18.61 0.78
N PHE A 270 -15.47 18.20 2.04
CA PHE A 270 -14.51 17.15 2.39
C PHE A 270 -15.25 15.84 2.63
N GLY A 271 -15.37 15.02 1.58
CA GLY A 271 -16.09 13.75 1.63
C GLY A 271 -15.34 12.62 2.36
N GLU A 272 -14.03 12.78 2.54
CA GLU A 272 -13.17 11.78 3.17
C GLU A 272 -12.20 12.46 4.13
N VAL A 273 -12.01 11.85 5.30
CA VAL A 273 -11.03 12.25 6.30
C VAL A 273 -10.40 10.99 6.88
N PHE A 274 -9.11 11.02 7.17
CA PHE A 274 -8.39 9.88 7.76
C PHE A 274 -7.17 10.33 8.57
N PHE A 275 -6.74 9.52 9.51
CA PHE A 275 -5.46 9.63 10.20
C PHE A 275 -4.44 8.72 9.50
N ALA A 276 -3.36 9.31 8.99
CA ALA A 276 -2.23 8.53 8.48
C ALA A 276 -1.46 7.85 9.63
N ASP A 277 -1.38 8.54 10.77
CA ASP A 277 -0.87 8.07 12.05
C ASP A 277 -1.62 8.82 13.17
N ASP A 278 -1.28 8.58 14.44
CA ASP A 278 -1.88 9.27 15.61
C ASP A 278 -1.83 10.82 15.57
N ARG A 279 -0.99 11.40 14.71
CA ARG A 279 -0.61 12.82 14.72
C ARG A 279 -0.89 13.55 13.41
N THR A 280 -1.24 12.83 12.36
CA THR A 280 -1.30 13.33 10.98
C THR A 280 -2.71 13.10 10.43
N PRO A 281 -3.67 13.99 10.76
CA PRO A 281 -4.97 13.99 10.13
C PRO A 281 -4.85 14.51 8.69
N VAL A 282 -5.65 13.95 7.79
CA VAL A 282 -5.76 14.34 6.40
C VAL A 282 -7.24 14.47 6.03
N ALA A 283 -7.61 15.56 5.39
CA ALA A 283 -8.94 15.72 4.79
C ALA A 283 -8.81 15.84 3.27
N VAL A 284 -9.72 15.19 2.55
CA VAL A 284 -9.75 15.16 1.09
C VAL A 284 -11.05 15.78 0.61
N ALA A 285 -10.90 16.82 -0.22
CA ALA A 285 -11.98 17.44 -0.97
C ALA A 285 -11.93 16.99 -2.43
N ASN A 286 -12.80 17.54 -3.28
CA ASN A 286 -12.92 17.12 -4.68
C ASN A 286 -11.69 17.48 -5.53
N ASP A 287 -10.97 18.53 -5.18
CA ASP A 287 -9.89 19.13 -5.96
C ASP A 287 -8.60 19.33 -5.16
N ARG A 288 -8.54 18.85 -3.92
CA ARG A 288 -7.38 19.05 -3.04
C ARG A 288 -7.39 18.07 -1.88
N PHE A 289 -6.24 17.95 -1.23
CA PHE A 289 -6.14 17.39 0.11
C PHE A 289 -5.35 18.29 1.03
N ILE A 290 -5.67 18.20 2.32
CA ILE A 290 -5.06 19.00 3.36
C ILE A 290 -4.52 18.07 4.43
N VAL A 291 -3.23 18.19 4.71
CA VAL A 291 -2.58 17.52 5.84
C VAL A 291 -2.55 18.49 7.01
N PHE A 292 -3.06 18.07 8.15
CA PHE A 292 -3.07 18.85 9.38
C PHE A 292 -1.91 18.46 10.30
N SER A 293 -1.65 19.32 11.28
CA SER A 293 -0.70 19.04 12.36
C SER A 293 -1.11 19.75 13.64
N GLY A 294 -0.58 19.30 14.77
CA GLY A 294 -0.92 19.84 16.08
C GLY A 294 -2.09 19.10 16.73
N THR A 295 -1.98 18.87 18.04
CA THR A 295 -3.03 18.23 18.86
C THR A 295 -3.96 19.28 19.48
N LYS A 296 -3.39 20.40 19.93
CA LYS A 296 -4.11 21.57 20.43
C LYS A 296 -3.90 22.68 19.41
N ASP A 297 -4.98 23.33 18.97
CA ASP A 297 -4.94 24.30 17.87
C ASP A 297 -4.36 23.70 16.55
N PRO A 298 -5.04 22.69 15.95
CA PRO A 298 -4.67 22.10 14.67
C PRO A 298 -4.50 23.15 13.56
N LYS A 299 -3.50 22.95 12.70
CA LYS A 299 -3.17 23.84 11.57
C LYS A 299 -2.89 23.05 10.32
N GLU A 300 -3.16 23.67 9.18
CA GLU A 300 -2.74 23.18 7.88
C GLU A 300 -1.21 23.12 7.81
N ARG A 301 -0.70 21.91 7.61
CA ARG A 301 0.72 21.65 7.36
C ARG A 301 1.02 21.66 5.87
N ALA A 302 0.12 21.10 5.07
CA ALA A 302 0.18 21.08 3.62
C ALA A 302 -1.24 21.19 3.08
N ASN A 303 -1.41 21.93 2.00
CA ASN A 303 -2.64 22.08 1.25
C ASN A 303 -2.25 21.98 -0.22
N VAL A 304 -2.73 20.93 -0.89
CA VAL A 304 -2.24 20.54 -2.22
C VAL A 304 -3.43 20.31 -3.13
N GLU A 305 -3.47 21.07 -4.21
CA GLU A 305 -4.46 20.92 -5.29
C GLU A 305 -4.19 19.62 -6.07
N ILE A 306 -5.27 18.94 -6.41
CA ILE A 306 -5.32 17.74 -7.23
C ILE A 306 -6.00 18.11 -8.55
N THR A 307 -5.34 17.79 -9.65
CA THR A 307 -5.91 18.01 -10.99
C THR A 307 -6.73 16.78 -11.42
N GLY A 308 -7.85 17.03 -12.08
CA GLY A 308 -8.76 15.99 -12.58
C GLY A 308 -9.79 15.51 -11.55
N GLU A 309 -10.76 14.72 -12.03
CA GLU A 309 -11.83 14.19 -11.19
C GLU A 309 -11.35 12.98 -10.39
N ILE A 310 -11.30 13.10 -9.06
CA ILE A 310 -10.85 12.03 -8.16
C ILE A 310 -11.82 10.84 -8.22
N SER A 311 -11.30 9.69 -8.67
CA SER A 311 -12.02 8.41 -8.73
C SER A 311 -11.72 7.52 -7.53
N SER A 312 -10.53 7.62 -6.92
CA SER A 312 -10.14 6.85 -5.74
C SER A 312 -9.08 7.55 -4.92
N VAL A 313 -9.18 7.40 -3.60
CA VAL A 313 -8.19 7.80 -2.61
C VAL A 313 -7.67 6.54 -1.92
N PHE A 314 -6.37 6.48 -1.66
CA PHE A 314 -5.74 5.39 -0.93
C PHE A 314 -4.51 5.93 -0.19
N HIS A 315 -4.18 5.36 0.97
CA HIS A 315 -3.09 5.89 1.79
C HIS A 315 -2.37 4.79 2.57
N ASP A 316 -1.16 5.12 3.02
CA ASP A 316 -0.46 4.45 4.11
C ASP A 316 -0.02 5.50 5.15
N GLU A 317 0.85 5.13 6.07
CA GLU A 317 1.36 6.03 7.12
C GLU A 317 2.18 7.21 6.55
N ASP A 318 2.81 7.03 5.39
CA ASP A 318 3.79 7.96 4.82
C ASP A 318 3.27 8.70 3.57
N HIS A 319 2.27 8.15 2.89
CA HIS A 319 1.79 8.58 1.57
C HIS A 319 0.28 8.60 1.46
N VAL A 320 -0.21 9.55 0.67
CA VAL A 320 -1.58 9.58 0.14
C VAL A 320 -1.51 9.54 -1.37
N GLY A 321 -2.35 8.74 -1.99
CA GLY A 321 -2.42 8.54 -3.43
C GLY A 321 -3.81 8.75 -3.96
N PHE A 322 -3.87 9.18 -5.22
CA PHE A 322 -5.09 9.49 -5.95
C PHE A 322 -5.07 8.80 -7.30
N VAL A 323 -6.22 8.28 -7.69
CA VAL A 323 -6.50 7.98 -9.10
C VAL A 323 -7.52 8.99 -9.58
N CYS A 324 -7.16 9.78 -10.59
CA CYS A 324 -8.04 10.74 -11.23
C CYS A 324 -8.41 10.30 -12.65
N LEU A 325 -9.57 10.75 -13.14
CA LEU A 325 -9.86 10.72 -14.57
C LEU A 325 -8.91 11.68 -15.29
N SER A 326 -8.30 11.20 -16.37
CA SER A 326 -7.36 11.97 -17.16
C SER A 326 -8.03 12.57 -18.39
N ASP A 327 -7.65 13.80 -18.74
CA ASP A 327 -8.07 14.49 -19.97
C ASP A 327 -7.30 13.98 -21.21
N ASP A 328 -6.28 13.13 -21.03
CA ASP A 328 -5.51 12.54 -22.12
C ASP A 328 -6.35 11.49 -22.89
N ALA A 329 -6.46 11.68 -24.20
CA ALA A 329 -7.28 10.81 -25.06
C ALA A 329 -6.78 9.36 -25.15
N ALA A 330 -5.50 9.10 -24.84
CA ALA A 330 -4.90 7.78 -24.86
C ALA A 330 -4.87 7.10 -23.48
N ASN A 331 -4.97 7.87 -22.40
CA ASN A 331 -4.88 7.39 -21.03
C ASN A 331 -6.08 7.86 -20.21
N ARG A 332 -6.90 6.91 -19.78
CA ARG A 332 -8.12 7.17 -19.02
C ARG A 332 -7.87 7.65 -17.59
N TYR A 333 -6.71 7.35 -17.01
CA TYR A 333 -6.44 7.59 -15.60
C TYR A 333 -5.06 8.22 -15.37
N GLU A 334 -4.99 9.04 -14.34
CA GLU A 334 -3.75 9.56 -13.74
C GLU A 334 -3.59 9.01 -12.32
N LEU A 335 -2.46 8.36 -12.04
CA LEU A 335 -2.09 7.87 -10.71
C LEU A 335 -1.03 8.79 -10.12
N SER A 336 -1.42 9.54 -9.08
CA SER A 336 -0.52 10.45 -8.36
C SER A 336 -0.31 10.01 -6.91
N VAL A 337 0.88 10.25 -6.37
CA VAL A 337 1.22 9.97 -4.97
C VAL A 337 1.94 11.15 -4.37
N TYR A 338 1.58 11.48 -3.15
CA TYR A 338 2.14 12.55 -2.34
C TYR A 338 2.58 12.01 -0.99
N THR A 339 3.69 12.53 -0.48
CA THR A 339 4.06 12.34 0.93
C THR A 339 3.10 13.10 1.85
N MET A 340 3.03 12.72 3.14
CA MET A 340 2.32 13.49 4.18
C MET A 340 2.91 14.90 4.47
N ARG A 341 3.83 15.38 3.63
CA ARG A 341 4.33 16.77 3.62
C ARG A 341 3.85 17.55 2.39
N GLY A 342 2.98 16.97 1.57
CA GLY A 342 2.46 17.58 0.34
C GLY A 342 3.39 17.48 -0.88
N LYS A 343 4.54 16.82 -0.78
CA LYS A 343 5.44 16.63 -1.92
C LYS A 343 4.95 15.48 -2.80
N GLN A 344 4.71 15.74 -4.08
CA GLN A 344 4.44 14.73 -5.11
C GLN A 344 5.68 13.85 -5.37
N THR A 345 5.51 12.53 -5.32
CA THR A 345 6.55 11.53 -5.59
C THR A 345 6.28 10.72 -6.85
N MET A 346 5.03 10.68 -7.30
CA MET A 346 4.59 9.98 -8.49
C MET A 346 3.52 10.78 -9.21
N ASP A 347 3.61 10.71 -10.53
CA ASP A 347 2.63 11.14 -11.51
C ASP A 347 2.76 10.16 -12.68
N THR A 348 1.75 9.36 -12.95
CA THR A 348 1.83 8.32 -13.98
C THR A 348 0.48 8.07 -14.60
N LEU A 349 0.41 8.22 -15.91
CA LEU A 349 -0.77 7.89 -16.71
C LEU A 349 -0.87 6.39 -16.94
N PHE A 350 -2.10 5.87 -16.94
CA PHE A 350 -2.42 4.50 -17.33
C PHE A 350 -3.83 4.41 -17.93
N ASN A 351 -4.09 3.32 -18.65
CA ASN A 351 -5.35 3.18 -19.41
C ASN A 351 -6.16 1.96 -18.99
N GLU A 352 -5.51 0.99 -18.35
CA GLU A 352 -6.12 -0.25 -17.91
C GLU A 352 -7.20 0.02 -16.84
N GLY A 353 -8.36 -0.62 -16.98
CA GLY A 353 -9.43 -0.48 -16.00
C GLY A 353 -9.03 -1.10 -14.66
N TYR A 354 -9.43 -0.45 -13.57
CA TYR A 354 -9.26 -0.94 -12.19
C TYR A 354 -10.59 -0.88 -11.43
N GLN A 355 -10.65 -1.62 -10.32
CA GLN A 355 -11.78 -1.62 -9.39
C GLN A 355 -11.32 -1.33 -7.96
N SER A 356 -10.06 -1.58 -7.64
CA SER A 356 -9.49 -1.35 -6.31
C SER A 356 -8.03 -0.96 -6.43
N VAL A 357 -7.57 -0.14 -5.49
CA VAL A 357 -6.19 0.34 -5.37
C VAL A 357 -5.84 0.43 -3.89
N VAL A 358 -4.63 -0.01 -3.52
CA VAL A 358 -4.11 0.08 -2.15
C VAL A 358 -2.60 0.33 -2.15
N PHE A 359 -2.09 0.94 -1.08
CA PHE A 359 -0.70 0.76 -0.69
C PHE A 359 -0.57 -0.56 0.07
N ASP A 360 0.33 -1.44 -0.37
CA ASP A 360 0.63 -2.67 0.35
C ASP A 360 2.11 -3.01 0.25
N SER A 361 2.75 -3.12 1.42
CA SER A 361 4.16 -3.52 1.56
C SER A 361 5.13 -2.71 0.66
N GLY A 362 4.89 -1.41 0.52
CA GLY A 362 5.73 -0.48 -0.25
C GLY A 362 5.52 -0.51 -1.77
N GLU A 363 4.46 -1.16 -2.25
CA GLU A 363 3.98 -1.07 -3.63
C GLU A 363 2.54 -0.51 -3.65
N ILE A 364 2.17 0.11 -4.76
CA ILE A 364 0.78 0.44 -5.07
C ILE A 364 0.24 -0.73 -5.88
N LEU A 365 -0.81 -1.38 -5.39
CA LEU A 365 -1.42 -2.52 -6.04
C LEU A 365 -2.77 -2.09 -6.58
N LEU A 366 -3.01 -2.30 -7.87
CA LEU A 366 -4.30 -2.05 -8.52
C LEU A 366 -4.80 -3.35 -9.11
N TRP A 367 -6.10 -3.58 -9.04
CA TRP A 367 -6.71 -4.70 -9.73
C TRP A 367 -8.13 -4.39 -10.19
N SER A 368 -8.53 -5.08 -11.25
CA SER A 368 -9.93 -5.21 -11.68
C SER A 368 -10.43 -6.62 -11.40
N GLN A 369 -11.50 -7.06 -12.06
CA GLN A 369 -12.00 -8.43 -11.89
C GLN A 369 -10.96 -9.49 -12.25
N ARG A 370 -10.10 -9.21 -13.25
CA ARG A 370 -9.18 -10.21 -13.81
C ARG A 370 -7.83 -9.64 -14.23
N HIS A 371 -7.53 -8.39 -13.89
CA HIS A 371 -6.29 -7.74 -14.26
C HIS A 371 -5.59 -7.21 -13.02
N MET A 372 -4.27 -7.37 -12.93
CA MET A 372 -3.45 -6.93 -11.80
C MET A 372 -2.35 -6.02 -12.30
N MET A 373 -2.15 -4.91 -11.61
CA MET A 373 -1.04 -4.00 -11.81
C MET A 373 -0.34 -3.73 -10.47
N SER A 374 0.98 -3.54 -10.51
CA SER A 374 1.69 -2.95 -9.38
C SER A 374 2.66 -1.87 -9.80
N TYR A 375 2.76 -0.83 -8.99
CA TYR A 375 3.65 0.30 -9.17
C TYR A 375 4.50 0.50 -7.93
N THR A 376 5.70 1.04 -8.09
CA THR A 376 6.44 1.62 -6.96
C THR A 376 5.88 3.01 -6.64
N PRO A 377 6.01 3.52 -5.40
CA PRO A 377 5.66 4.90 -5.04
C PRO A 377 6.37 6.01 -5.84
N GLY A 378 7.39 5.66 -6.65
CA GLY A 378 8.09 6.55 -7.56
C GLY A 378 7.71 6.38 -9.04
N GLY A 379 6.55 5.80 -9.36
CA GLY A 379 6.01 5.78 -10.73
C GLY A 379 6.37 4.58 -11.61
N VAL A 380 7.24 3.68 -11.15
CA VAL A 380 7.64 2.54 -11.98
C VAL A 380 6.59 1.42 -11.94
N LYS A 381 5.95 1.14 -13.09
CA LYS A 381 5.13 -0.06 -13.30
C LYS A 381 6.00 -1.33 -13.20
N ARG A 382 5.71 -2.18 -12.23
CA ARG A 382 6.46 -3.40 -11.91
C ARG A 382 5.79 -4.66 -12.42
N PHE A 383 4.49 -4.73 -12.32
CA PHE A 383 3.72 -5.91 -12.70
C PHE A 383 2.46 -5.47 -13.43
N ASP A 384 2.09 -6.20 -14.48
CA ASP A 384 0.94 -5.93 -15.32
C ASP A 384 0.54 -7.24 -16.02
N SER A 385 -0.49 -7.91 -15.51
CA SER A 385 -0.89 -9.21 -16.03
C SER A 385 -2.34 -9.52 -15.72
N ASP A 386 -2.97 -10.25 -16.62
CA ASP A 386 -4.26 -10.87 -16.36
C ASP A 386 -4.13 -12.05 -15.39
N PHE A 387 -5.22 -12.34 -14.68
CA PHE A 387 -5.38 -13.50 -13.80
C PHE A 387 -6.52 -14.39 -14.29
N ASP A 388 -6.34 -15.70 -14.13
CA ASP A 388 -7.26 -16.70 -14.68
C ASP A 388 -8.63 -16.73 -13.98
N GLN A 389 -8.74 -16.15 -12.78
CA GLN A 389 -9.93 -16.19 -11.94
C GLN A 389 -10.36 -14.78 -11.54
N LYS A 390 -11.57 -14.67 -10.96
CA LYS A 390 -12.02 -13.40 -10.39
C LYS A 390 -11.16 -13.05 -9.18
N ILE A 391 -10.56 -11.87 -9.20
CA ILE A 391 -9.75 -11.34 -8.10
C ILE A 391 -10.69 -10.73 -7.07
N GLY A 392 -10.61 -11.20 -5.83
CA GLY A 392 -11.25 -10.60 -4.66
C GLY A 392 -10.31 -9.64 -3.93
N LEU A 393 -9.06 -10.06 -3.74
CA LEU A 393 -8.00 -9.24 -3.12
C LEU A 393 -6.65 -9.60 -3.73
N PHE A 394 -5.83 -8.59 -3.99
CA PHE A 394 -4.47 -8.71 -4.50
C PHE A 394 -3.49 -8.06 -3.51
N VAL A 395 -2.55 -8.84 -2.98
CA VAL A 395 -1.58 -8.36 -1.97
C VAL A 395 -0.15 -8.75 -2.32
N LYS A 396 0.79 -7.97 -1.82
CA LYS A 396 2.20 -8.27 -1.81
C LYS A 396 2.50 -9.21 -0.65
N ILE A 397 3.34 -10.23 -0.91
CA ILE A 397 3.84 -11.13 0.14
C ILE A 397 5.36 -11.06 0.22
N PRO A 398 5.97 -11.46 1.36
CA PRO A 398 7.41 -11.44 1.52
C PRO A 398 8.16 -12.14 0.39
N GLY A 399 9.15 -11.45 -0.14
CA GLY A 399 10.01 -11.92 -1.21
C GLY A 399 9.85 -11.13 -2.50
N PHE A 400 10.87 -11.25 -3.34
CA PHE A 400 10.97 -10.46 -4.55
C PHE A 400 9.91 -10.87 -5.59
N ARG A 401 9.11 -9.90 -6.02
CA ARG A 401 8.04 -10.05 -7.05
C ARG A 401 6.99 -11.11 -6.70
N ARG A 402 6.74 -11.34 -5.41
CA ARG A 402 5.76 -12.33 -4.96
C ARG A 402 4.48 -11.65 -4.53
N TYR A 403 3.37 -12.23 -4.96
CA TYR A 403 2.04 -11.73 -4.67
C TYR A 403 1.12 -12.88 -4.27
N CYS A 404 0.04 -12.55 -3.59
CA CYS A 404 -1.02 -13.46 -3.20
C CYS A 404 -2.36 -12.91 -3.67
N ILE A 405 -3.17 -13.77 -4.26
CA ILE A 405 -4.48 -13.47 -4.79
C ILE A 405 -5.50 -14.29 -4.03
N LEU A 406 -6.51 -13.63 -3.50
CA LEU A 406 -7.69 -14.28 -2.95
C LEU A 406 -8.81 -14.21 -3.97
N SER A 407 -9.48 -15.34 -4.14
CA SER A 407 -10.65 -15.51 -4.99
C SER A 407 -11.67 -16.37 -4.27
N ASN A 408 -12.87 -16.47 -4.85
CA ASN A 408 -13.89 -17.41 -4.38
C ASN A 408 -13.45 -18.88 -4.43
N SER A 409 -12.41 -19.21 -5.21
CA SER A 409 -11.87 -20.57 -5.32
C SER A 409 -10.69 -20.84 -4.37
N GLY A 410 -10.37 -19.89 -3.50
CA GLY A 410 -9.28 -19.97 -2.53
C GLY A 410 -8.14 -19.00 -2.81
N ILE A 411 -6.95 -19.37 -2.33
CA ILE A 411 -5.77 -18.50 -2.26
C ILE A 411 -4.70 -19.00 -3.24
N THR A 412 -4.22 -18.13 -4.13
CA THR A 412 -3.15 -18.44 -5.07
C THR A 412 -1.95 -17.52 -4.86
N ARG A 413 -0.75 -18.10 -4.74
CA ARG A 413 0.50 -17.35 -4.67
C ARG A 413 1.20 -17.37 -6.02
N ILE A 414 1.63 -16.21 -6.48
CA ILE A 414 2.31 -16.04 -7.75
C ILE A 414 3.66 -15.37 -7.57
N LYS A 415 4.54 -15.58 -8.55
CA LYS A 415 5.77 -14.82 -8.72
C LYS A 415 5.75 -14.21 -10.12
N ALA A 416 5.94 -12.89 -10.22
CA ALA A 416 5.99 -12.22 -11.51
C ALA A 416 7.30 -12.53 -12.26
N GLU A 417 7.19 -12.75 -13.56
CA GLU A 417 8.26 -13.20 -14.47
C GLU A 417 8.28 -12.43 -15.79
#